data_AF-A0A3D2X1B1-F1
#
_entry.id   AF-A0A3D2X1B1-F1
#
_cell.length_a   1.000
_cell.length_b   1.000
_cell.length_c   1.000
_cell.angle_alpha   90.00
_cell.angle_beta   90.00
_cell.angle_gamma   90.00
#
_symmetry.space_group_name_H-M   'P 1'
#
loop_
_entity.id
_entity.type
_entity.pdbx_description
1 polymer ?
#
loop_
_entity_poly.entity_id
_entity_poly.type
_entity_poly.pdbx_seq_one_letter_code
_entity_poly.pdbx_strand_id
1 'polypeptide(L)'
;MLKAILFDMDGVIIDSEPLHCKAFQKAMKQFGLDLSKEYCYQFIGNTDRYMVDVLVKDFNLPNTSEEVIRTKQEVLNQLELEE
;
A
#
# COMPACT_ATOMS: atom_id res chain seq x y z
N MET A 1 28.57 -7.33 26.41
CA MET A 1 27.26 -7.97 26.68
C MET A 1 26.20 -7.11 26.02
N LEU A 2 25.37 -7.67 25.15
CA LEU A 2 24.27 -6.95 24.50
C LEU A 2 23.21 -6.58 25.55
N LYS A 3 22.73 -5.33 25.52
CA LYS A 3 21.85 -4.78 26.57
C LYS A 3 20.38 -4.66 26.14
N ALA A 4 20.12 -4.37 24.86
CA ALA A 4 18.79 -4.33 24.27
C ALA A 4 18.86 -4.38 22.73
N ILE A 5 17.75 -4.75 22.10
CA ILE A 5 17.49 -4.64 20.66
C ILE A 5 16.12 -3.99 20.51
N LEU A 6 15.98 -3.07 19.56
CA LEU A 6 14.70 -2.51 19.16
C LEU A 6 14.34 -3.10 17.80
N PHE A 7 13.14 -3.68 17.72
CA PHE A 7 12.60 -4.22 16.48
C PHE A 7 11.47 -3.31 16.00
N ASP A 8 11.42 -3.09 14.70
CA ASP A 8 10.25 -2.54 14.04
C ASP A 8 9.14 -3.59 13.97
N MET A 9 7.90 -3.19 13.72
CA MET A 9 6.77 -4.11 13.58
C MET A 9 6.65 -4.61 12.13
N ASP A 10 6.47 -3.67 11.20
CA ASP A 10 6.23 -3.95 9.78
C ASP A 10 7.52 -4.32 9.06
N GLY A 11 7.50 -5.42 8.30
CA GLY A 11 8.67 -5.93 7.58
C GLY A 11 9.77 -6.55 8.46
N VAL A 12 9.58 -6.58 9.79
CA VAL A 12 10.54 -7.18 10.74
C VAL A 12 9.88 -8.26 11.59
N ILE A 13 8.76 -7.95 12.26
CA ILE A 13 8.00 -8.93 13.05
C ILE A 13 6.86 -9.53 12.22
N ILE A 14 6.24 -8.72 11.35
CA ILE A 14 5.11 -9.11 10.50
C ILE A 14 5.42 -8.73 9.05
N ASP A 15 5.21 -9.66 8.12
CA ASP A 15 5.26 -9.36 6.69
C ASP A 15 3.91 -8.79 6.23
N SER A 16 3.67 -7.51 6.54
CA SER A 16 2.44 -6.79 6.18
C SER A 16 2.46 -6.27 4.73
N GLU A 17 3.63 -6.15 4.12
CA GLU A 17 3.82 -5.59 2.77
C GLU A 17 3.04 -6.32 1.65
N PRO A 18 2.95 -7.67 1.63
CA PRO A 18 2.15 -8.37 0.63
C PRO A 18 0.66 -8.01 0.71
N LEU A 19 0.12 -7.81 1.91
CA LEU A 19 -1.28 -7.45 2.12
C LEU A 19 -1.55 -6.02 1.66
N HIS A 20 -0.66 -5.08 2.00
CA HIS A 20 -0.72 -3.70 1.53
C HIS A 20 -0.64 -3.62 -0.01
N CYS A 21 0.28 -4.36 -0.62
CA CYS A 21 0.38 -4.47 -2.08
C CYS A 21 -0.92 -5.02 -2.69
N LYS A 22 -1.48 -6.09 -2.13
CA LYS A 22 -2.74 -6.69 -2.60
C LYS A 22 -3.90 -5.69 -2.49
N ALA A 23 -3.95 -4.89 -1.42
CA ALA A 23 -4.94 -3.83 -1.25
C ALA A 23 -4.81 -2.75 -2.33
N PHE A 24 -3.59 -2.28 -2.62
CA PHE A 24 -3.35 -1.35 -3.71
C PHE A 24 -3.76 -1.92 -5.07
N GLN A 25 -3.37 -3.15 -5.40
CA GLN A 25 -3.75 -3.79 -6.67
C GLN A 25 -5.28 -3.89 -6.82
N LYS A 26 -5.99 -4.30 -5.76
CA LYS A 26 -7.46 -4.44 -5.79
C LYS A 26 -8.17 -3.08 -5.82
N ALA A 27 -7.65 -2.07 -5.12
CA ALA A 27 -8.16 -0.70 -5.17
C ALA A 27 -7.96 -0.07 -6.56
N MET A 28 -6.77 -0.21 -7.15
CA MET A 28 -6.44 0.39 -8.43
C MET A 28 -7.28 -0.14 -9.60
N LYS A 29 -7.72 -1.39 -9.52
CA LYS A 29 -8.68 -1.95 -10.49
C LYS A 29 -9.99 -1.19 -10.56
N GLN A 30 -10.43 -0.54 -9.47
CA GLN A 30 -11.63 0.30 -9.47
C GLN A 30 -11.44 1.60 -10.24
N PHE A 31 -10.19 2.05 -10.37
CA PHE A 31 -9.81 3.22 -11.15
C PHE A 31 -9.34 2.86 -12.57
N GLY A 32 -9.55 1.60 -13.00
CA GLY A 32 -9.18 1.14 -14.34
C GLY A 32 -7.69 0.89 -14.54
N LEU A 33 -6.91 0.80 -13.45
CA LEU A 33 -5.47 0.54 -13.50
C LEU A 33 -5.14 -0.86 -12.95
N ASP A 34 -4.38 -1.65 -13.71
CA ASP A 34 -3.81 -2.90 -13.22
C ASP A 34 -2.38 -2.65 -12.71
N LEU A 35 -2.24 -2.53 -11.40
CA LEU A 35 -0.96 -2.21 -10.78
C LEU A 35 -0.10 -3.46 -10.63
N SER A 36 1.17 -3.40 -11.04
CA SER A 36 2.10 -4.53 -10.85
C SER A 36 2.61 -4.58 -9.40
N LYS A 37 3.02 -5.78 -8.95
CA LYS A 37 3.61 -5.95 -7.62
C LYS A 37 4.94 -5.20 -7.52
N GLU A 38 5.73 -5.22 -8.59
CA GLU A 38 7.01 -4.53 -8.69
C GLU A 38 6.83 -3.02 -8.52
N TYR A 39 5.73 -2.47 -9.05
CA TYR A 39 5.41 -1.06 -8.84
C TYR A 39 5.08 -0.79 -7.38
N CYS A 40 4.30 -1.63 -6.69
CA CYS A 40 4.05 -1.44 -5.25
C CYS A 40 5.34 -1.52 -4.44
N TYR A 41 6.20 -2.49 -4.73
CA TYR A 41 7.39 -2.77 -3.93
C TYR A 41 8.47 -1.69 -4.00
N GLN A 42 8.48 -0.84 -5.04
CA GLN A 42 9.37 0.32 -5.07
C GLN A 42 9.05 1.36 -3.98
N PHE A 43 7.84 1.30 -3.40
CA PHE A 43 7.38 2.22 -2.36
C PHE A 43 7.43 1.62 -0.95
N ILE A 44 7.97 0.41 -0.76
CA ILE A 44 8.19 -0.15 0.59
C ILE A 44 9.01 0.84 1.43
N GLY A 45 8.56 1.06 2.67
CA GLY A 45 9.14 2.05 3.57
C GLY A 45 8.75 3.52 3.30
N ASN A 46 7.89 3.79 2.31
CA ASN A 46 7.28 5.10 2.10
C ASN A 46 5.86 5.13 2.68
N THR A 47 5.31 6.34 2.81
CA THR A 47 3.91 6.50 3.20
C THR A 47 2.97 6.20 2.03
N ASP A 48 1.77 5.66 2.32
CA ASP A 48 0.71 5.49 1.31
C ASP A 48 0.44 6.78 0.54
N ARG A 49 0.46 7.92 1.24
CA ARG A 49 0.23 9.24 0.64
C ARG A 49 1.24 9.54 -0.45
N TYR A 50 2.52 9.29 -0.19
CA TYR A 50 3.58 9.50 -1.18
C TYR A 50 3.39 8.61 -2.40
N MET A 51 3.13 7.30 -2.19
CA MET A 51 2.87 6.36 -3.29
C MET A 51 1.67 6.81 -4.14
N VAL A 52 0.58 7.24 -3.50
CA VAL A 52 -0.62 7.68 -4.20
C VAL A 52 -0.39 8.98 -4.97
N ASP A 53 0.32 9.95 -4.40
CA ASP A 53 0.65 11.19 -5.11
C ASP A 53 1.49 10.91 -6.37
N VAL A 54 2.40 9.93 -6.30
CA VAL A 54 3.16 9.46 -7.47
C VAL A 54 2.25 8.71 -8.47
N LEU A 55 1.39 7.81 -8.01
CA LEU A 55 0.42 7.09 -8.85
C LEU A 55 -0.50 8.03 -9.64
N VAL A 56 -1.11 9.01 -8.97
CA VAL A 56 -2.02 9.97 -9.58
C VAL A 56 -1.30 10.75 -10.67
N LYS A 57 -0.02 11.10 -10.43
CA LYS A 57 0.82 11.80 -11.41
C LYS A 57 1.25 10.90 -12.58
N ASP A 58 1.77 9.72 -12.31
CA ASP A 58 2.35 8.81 -13.31
C ASP A 58 1.29 8.26 -14.26
N PHE A 59 0.08 8.01 -13.75
CA PHE A 59 -1.05 7.46 -14.52
C PHE A 59 -2.11 8.51 -14.87
N ASN A 60 -1.89 9.79 -14.53
CA ASN A 60 -2.78 10.91 -14.80
C ASN A 60 -4.24 10.61 -14.40
N LEU A 61 -4.42 10.04 -13.20
CA LEU A 61 -5.73 9.62 -12.71
C LEU A 61 -6.64 10.84 -12.52
N PRO A 62 -7.94 10.74 -12.87
CA PRO A 62 -8.89 11.84 -12.67
C PRO A 62 -9.28 12.04 -11.20
N ASN A 63 -8.92 11.09 -10.33
CA ASN A 63 -9.27 11.06 -8.92
C ASN A 63 -8.26 11.80 -8.05
N THR A 64 -8.72 12.30 -6.90
CA THR A 64 -7.82 12.91 -5.92
C THR A 64 -7.06 11.82 -5.15
N SER A 65 -5.88 12.16 -4.62
CA SER A 65 -5.13 11.24 -3.77
C SER A 65 -5.93 10.77 -2.55
N GLU A 66 -6.80 11.61 -2.02
CA GLU A 66 -7.66 11.29 -0.88
C GLU A 66 -8.70 10.21 -1.22
N GLU A 67 -9.29 10.28 -2.41
CA GLU A 67 -10.21 9.24 -2.89
C GLU A 67 -9.50 7.89 -3.04
N VAL A 68 -8.31 7.89 -3.64
CA VAL A 68 -7.53 6.66 -3.85
C VAL A 68 -7.10 6.04 -2.52
N ILE A 69 -6.62 6.85 -1.57
CA ILE A 69 -6.24 6.39 -0.22
C ILE A 69 -7.45 5.80 0.50
N ARG A 70 -8.61 6.46 0.46
CA ARG A 70 -9.84 5.95 1.09
C ARG A 70 -10.24 4.60 0.51
N THR A 71 -10.28 4.47 -0.83
CA THR A 71 -10.62 3.20 -1.48
C THR A 71 -9.61 2.10 -1.13
N LYS A 72 -8.31 2.42 -1.07
CA LYS A 72 -7.28 1.47 -0.62
C LYS A 72 -7.52 1.02 0.82
N GLN A 73 -7.87 1.92 1.73
CA GLN A 73 -8.11 1.58 3.13
C GLN A 73 -9.36 0.70 3.30
N GLU A 74 -10.44 1.00 2.59
CA GLU A 74 -11.65 0.16 2.59
C GLU A 74 -11.34 -1.27 2.11
N VAL A 75 -10.54 -1.39 1.04
CA VAL A 75 -10.12 -2.68 0.50
C VAL A 75 -9.18 -3.42 1.47
N LEU A 76 -8.26 -2.72 2.12
CA LEU A 76 -7.35 -3.32 3.11
C LEU A 76 -8.13 -3.92 4.27
N ASN A 77 -9.05 -3.15 4.86
CA ASN A 77 -9.88 -3.63 5.97
C ASN A 77 -10.72 -4.86 5.58
N GLN A 78 -11.19 -4.95 4.34
CA GLN A 78 -11.89 -6.14 3.85
C GLN A 78 -10.95 -7.36 3.77
N LEU A 79 -9.73 -7.16 3.29
CA LEU A 79 -8.75 -8.25 3.18
C LEU A 79 -8.29 -8.74 4.56
N GLU A 80 -8.15 -7.85 5.54
CA GLU A 80 -7.81 -8.21 6.94
C GLU A 80 -8.89 -9.03 7.64
N LEU A 81 -10.16 -8.88 7.24
CA LEU A 81 -11.28 -9.67 7.78
C LEU A 81 -11.43 -11.05 7.08
N GLU A 82 -10.76 -11.24 5.94
CA GLU A 82 -10.80 -12.46 5.14
C GLU A 82 -9.65 -13.44 5.49
N GLU A 83 -8.64 -13.00 6.24
CA GLU A 83 -7.49 -13.80 6.72
C GLU A 83 -7.66 -14.23 8.19
#